data_AF-A0A7G9NTW5-F1
#
_entry.id   AF-A0A7G9NTW5-F1
#
_cell.length_a   1.000
_cell.length_b   1.000
_cell.length_c   1.000
_cell.angle_alpha   90.00
_cell.angle_beta   90.00
_cell.angle_gamma   90.00
#
_symmetry.space_group_name_H-M   'P 1'
#
loop_
_entity.id
_entity.type
_entity.pdbx_description
1 polymer ?
#
loop_
_entity_poly.entity_id
_entity_poly.type
_entity_poly.pdbx_seq_one_letter_code
_entity_poly.pdbx_strand_id
1 'polypeptide(L)'
;MSRIITCEHCHKQLKVKAETKGRFKCPGCGGVIEITAAAEPEPELATLDFMDEVAPPPSQPAMDLPPAAGSAAPPPGETQVKTSGSNNVMKLAIGGGVLAVLLVIGLVMMMSGGADEPVRQPVAAAQAQKPKPEPAPEKQQPVDKASVAKAEPLVKLNMGPTSTANTFEAAAQRVREQQAADAAAREAAREAAEAERLKQEQMKAAEEAAEAAKKQMAQAPAKARKPLTAAERAKLQAQINQAIDKGQQYLIKQYAGGSTYSGKFTDEMGNTALCVYALLKSGVDPDTPEIAMTIQPMMYYASNRPAMESKGTYNASLVMLALDQFRQVRIRQMAEGSYRRSKEEANRDRLRMKFAMRQLLVGLNRNQSSEHSYSYGGGAGRGGHDMSLYQYAMLGMWAANRAEVALGGEWWGIQAKYLMQIQNEDGSWAYKQTKGPTRSMTCAGLGSLSICYLMMHNNQRIQRQDAYESSDPTPADAQGPAVQSDIEKAIERGFQWIERKGFEDLNPYYLYSLERVCTLTKTQKISGIDWYETLAARIVAQQGNDGSWQSHWGSTVATAWTLLFLSRSTEKQFEHADSPGESTDEREIVDISAPAEAPPADDGQPANVGDGQANAP
;
A
#
# COMPACT_ATOMS: atom_id res chain seq x y z
N MET A 1 19.68 -39.74 4.89
CA MET A 1 19.02 -38.67 4.13
C MET A 1 17.55 -38.60 4.52
N SER A 2 16.96 -37.41 4.62
CA SER A 2 15.54 -37.22 4.94
C SER A 2 14.81 -36.59 3.77
N ARG A 3 13.60 -37.02 3.49
CA ARG A 3 12.72 -36.41 2.48
C ARG A 3 11.53 -35.74 3.14
N ILE A 4 10.99 -34.73 2.49
CA ILE A 4 9.78 -34.04 2.94
C ILE A 4 8.59 -34.68 2.22
N ILE A 5 7.56 -35.03 2.98
CA ILE A 5 6.26 -35.44 2.45
C ILE A 5 5.19 -34.47 2.93
N THR A 6 4.20 -34.18 2.09
CA THR A 6 3.09 -33.32 2.45
C THR A 6 1.89 -34.17 2.84
N CYS A 7 1.30 -33.95 4.01
CA CYS A 7 0.08 -34.62 4.39
C CYS A 7 -1.08 -34.15 3.50
N GLU A 8 -1.76 -35.06 2.81
CA GLU A 8 -2.90 -34.73 1.94
C GLU A 8 -4.12 -34.19 2.71
N HIS A 9 -4.20 -34.45 4.03
CA HIS A 9 -5.34 -34.06 4.87
C HIS A 9 -5.19 -32.68 5.52
N CYS A 10 -3.96 -32.25 5.85
CA CYS A 10 -3.74 -30.98 6.55
C CYS A 10 -2.60 -30.14 5.95
N HIS A 11 -2.03 -30.57 4.83
CA HIS A 11 -0.95 -29.92 4.08
C HIS A 11 0.33 -29.65 4.89
N LYS A 12 0.44 -30.21 6.10
CA LYS A 12 1.65 -30.10 6.92
C LYS A 12 2.77 -30.91 6.27
N GLN A 13 3.93 -30.27 6.12
CA GLN A 13 5.16 -30.93 5.69
C GLN A 13 5.75 -31.76 6.83
N LEU A 14 6.01 -33.03 6.57
CA LEU A 14 6.59 -33.98 7.50
C LEU A 14 7.97 -34.41 6.99
N LYS A 15 8.98 -34.27 7.83
CA LYS A 15 10.33 -34.77 7.56
C LYS A 15 10.37 -36.26 7.92
N VAL A 16 10.51 -37.12 6.92
CA VAL A 16 10.63 -38.57 7.10
C VAL A 16 11.99 -39.06 6.61
N LYS A 17 12.46 -40.20 7.12
CA LYS A 17 13.69 -40.82 6.59
C LYS A 17 13.46 -41.24 5.14
N ALA A 18 14.46 -41.13 4.27
CA ALA A 18 14.34 -41.43 2.84
C ALA A 18 13.79 -42.84 2.58
N GLU A 19 14.15 -43.81 3.43
CA GLU A 19 13.73 -45.21 3.38
C GLU A 19 12.30 -45.48 3.91
N THR A 20 11.61 -44.48 4.45
CA THR A 20 10.26 -44.66 5.05
C THR A 20 9.24 -45.05 3.97
N LYS A 21 8.57 -46.19 4.12
CA LYS A 21 7.51 -46.71 3.22
C LYS A 21 6.34 -47.26 4.05
N GLY A 22 5.11 -47.16 3.53
CA GLY A 22 3.89 -47.67 4.18
C GLY A 22 2.91 -46.60 4.66
N ARG A 23 1.92 -47.00 5.47
CA ARG A 23 0.86 -46.12 6.01
C ARG A 23 1.20 -45.59 7.40
N PHE A 24 1.09 -44.28 7.60
CA PHE A 24 1.40 -43.61 8.86
C PHE A 24 0.32 -42.61 9.25
N LYS A 25 0.10 -42.41 10.56
CA LYS A 25 -0.78 -41.34 11.04
C LYS A 25 -0.01 -40.01 11.07
N CYS A 26 -0.60 -38.99 10.48
CA CYS A 26 -0.10 -37.62 10.53
C CYS A 26 -0.08 -37.13 11.99
N PRO A 27 1.06 -36.67 12.53
CA PRO A 27 1.12 -36.11 13.88
C PRO A 27 0.40 -34.76 14.00
N GLY A 28 0.05 -34.11 12.88
CA GLY A 28 -0.70 -32.84 12.89
C GLY A 28 -2.23 -33.01 12.98
N CYS A 29 -2.82 -33.97 12.25
CA CYS A 29 -4.28 -34.11 12.15
C CYS A 29 -4.80 -35.53 12.41
N GLY A 30 -3.93 -36.51 12.63
CA GLY A 30 -4.31 -37.92 12.81
C GLY A 30 -4.71 -38.66 11.53
N GLY A 31 -4.81 -37.97 10.38
CA GLY A 31 -5.11 -38.57 9.07
C GLY A 31 -4.05 -39.57 8.60
N VAL A 32 -4.45 -40.62 7.89
CA VAL A 32 -3.53 -41.67 7.41
C VAL A 32 -2.91 -41.22 6.08
N ILE A 33 -1.58 -41.26 6.00
CA ILE A 33 -0.76 -40.92 4.83
C ILE A 33 -0.08 -42.20 4.32
N GLU A 34 -0.08 -42.43 3.01
CA GLU A 34 0.60 -43.56 2.37
C GLU A 34 1.87 -43.08 1.65
N ILE A 35 3.02 -43.67 1.97
CA ILE A 35 4.33 -43.25 1.45
C ILE A 35 4.91 -44.33 0.53
N THR A 36 5.12 -44.01 -0.76
CA THR A 36 5.75 -44.88 -1.78
C THR A 36 7.26 -44.59 -1.93
N ALA A 37 8.01 -45.50 -2.56
CA ALA A 37 9.45 -45.36 -2.77
C ALA A 37 9.77 -44.21 -3.75
N ALA A 38 10.82 -43.43 -3.48
CA ALA A 38 11.33 -42.40 -4.39
C ALA A 38 12.21 -43.03 -5.49
N ALA A 39 12.18 -42.46 -6.70
CA ALA A 39 13.10 -42.78 -7.79
C ALA A 39 14.53 -42.31 -7.47
N GLU A 40 15.54 -43.02 -7.99
CA GLU A 40 16.97 -42.75 -7.71
C GLU A 40 17.42 -41.37 -8.23
N PRO A 41 18.28 -40.63 -7.49
CA PRO A 41 18.78 -39.33 -7.93
C PRO A 41 19.96 -39.45 -8.93
N GLU A 42 19.96 -38.61 -9.96
CA GLU A 42 21.10 -38.40 -10.88
C GLU A 42 22.31 -37.75 -10.17
N PRO A 43 23.55 -38.01 -10.62
CA PRO A 43 24.76 -37.62 -9.91
C PRO A 43 25.09 -36.12 -10.02
N GLU A 44 25.54 -35.55 -8.89
CA GLU A 44 26.02 -34.17 -8.72
C GLU A 44 27.19 -33.82 -9.66
N LEU A 45 27.07 -32.68 -10.36
CA LEU A 45 28.18 -32.08 -11.12
C LEU A 45 29.16 -31.37 -10.18
N ALA A 46 30.43 -31.75 -10.30
CA ALA A 46 31.56 -31.22 -9.56
C ALA A 46 31.77 -29.71 -9.71
N THR A 47 32.18 -29.08 -8.61
CA THR A 47 32.76 -27.73 -8.54
C THR A 47 33.96 -27.62 -9.48
N LEU A 48 33.93 -26.65 -10.40
CA LEU A 48 35.07 -26.28 -11.25
C LEU A 48 35.38 -24.79 -11.08
N ASP A 49 36.51 -24.53 -10.41
CA ASP A 49 37.27 -23.28 -10.46
C ASP A 49 37.72 -23.01 -11.90
N PHE A 50 37.50 -21.80 -12.43
CA PHE A 50 38.31 -21.25 -13.53
C PHE A 50 38.33 -19.72 -13.51
N MET A 51 39.51 -19.19 -13.18
CA MET A 51 39.98 -17.88 -13.64
C MET A 51 40.63 -18.04 -15.03
N ASP A 52 40.57 -16.95 -15.80
CA ASP A 52 41.33 -16.57 -17.00
C ASP A 52 40.71 -16.67 -18.41
N GLU A 53 40.88 -15.52 -19.08
CA GLU A 53 40.91 -15.17 -20.52
C GLU A 53 39.65 -15.30 -21.39
N VAL A 54 39.04 -14.15 -21.72
CA VAL A 54 38.22 -13.98 -22.94
C VAL A 54 38.72 -12.74 -23.70
N ALA A 55 39.25 -12.97 -24.91
CA ALA A 55 39.57 -11.95 -25.89
C ALA A 55 38.29 -11.34 -26.52
N PRO A 56 38.29 -10.05 -26.93
CA PRO A 56 37.11 -9.41 -27.49
C PRO A 56 36.81 -9.86 -28.94
N PRO A 57 35.52 -9.96 -29.34
CA PRO A 57 35.12 -10.33 -30.70
C PRO A 57 35.27 -9.18 -31.72
N PRO A 58 35.38 -9.48 -33.02
CA PRO A 58 35.65 -8.50 -34.07
C PRO A 58 34.42 -7.62 -34.39
N SER A 59 34.67 -6.35 -34.71
CA SER A 59 33.69 -5.35 -35.13
C SER A 59 33.07 -5.67 -36.49
N GLN A 60 31.73 -5.58 -36.59
CA GLN A 60 30.98 -5.63 -37.84
C GLN A 60 30.76 -4.23 -38.44
N PRO A 61 30.62 -4.10 -39.78
CA PRO A 61 30.57 -2.82 -40.47
C PRO A 61 29.20 -2.13 -40.36
N ALA A 62 29.23 -0.79 -40.27
CA ALA A 62 28.06 0.07 -40.19
C ALA A 62 27.21 0.02 -41.48
N MET A 63 25.88 -0.09 -41.32
CA MET A 63 24.92 0.16 -42.40
C MET A 63 24.44 1.62 -42.32
N ASP A 64 24.60 2.35 -43.43
CA ASP A 64 24.13 3.72 -43.62
C ASP A 64 22.60 3.82 -43.70
N LEU A 65 22.02 4.80 -43.01
CA LEU A 65 20.61 5.21 -43.14
C LEU A 65 20.52 6.61 -43.79
N PRO A 66 19.51 6.88 -44.65
CA PRO A 66 19.38 8.14 -45.38
C PRO A 66 18.82 9.29 -44.51
N PRO A 67 19.08 10.57 -44.86
CA PRO A 67 18.76 11.71 -44.02
C PRO A 67 17.27 12.09 -44.06
N ALA A 68 16.73 12.43 -42.89
CA ALA A 68 15.38 12.97 -42.73
C ALA A 68 15.36 14.50 -42.95
N ALA A 69 14.28 14.96 -43.60
CA ALA A 69 14.03 16.33 -44.02
C ALA A 69 13.87 17.33 -42.86
N GLY A 70 14.39 18.56 -43.08
CA GLY A 70 14.41 19.63 -42.10
C GLY A 70 13.09 20.41 -41.95
N SER A 71 12.92 21.02 -40.77
CA SER A 71 11.99 22.13 -40.54
C SER A 71 12.71 23.27 -39.84
N ALA A 72 12.74 24.43 -40.48
CA ALA A 72 13.42 25.65 -40.03
C ALA A 72 12.69 26.35 -38.87
N ALA A 73 13.46 26.97 -37.97
CA ALA A 73 12.99 27.89 -36.93
C ALA A 73 13.05 29.36 -37.41
N PRO A 74 12.19 30.26 -36.92
CA PRO A 74 12.23 31.69 -37.27
C PRO A 74 13.21 32.51 -36.38
N PRO A 75 13.68 33.68 -36.84
CA PRO A 75 14.80 34.43 -36.23
C PRO A 75 14.38 35.38 -35.08
N PRO A 76 15.34 35.88 -34.26
CA PRO A 76 15.06 36.70 -33.09
C PRO A 76 14.97 38.19 -33.43
N GLY A 77 14.03 38.89 -32.79
CA GLY A 77 13.92 40.35 -32.81
C GLY A 77 14.60 40.97 -31.59
N GLU A 78 15.52 41.90 -31.86
CA GLU A 78 16.21 42.74 -30.88
C GLU A 78 15.25 43.76 -30.24
N THR A 79 15.42 44.01 -28.94
CA THR A 79 15.16 45.35 -28.40
C THR A 79 16.04 45.60 -27.19
N GLN A 80 16.97 46.55 -27.36
CA GLN A 80 17.86 47.09 -26.35
C GLN A 80 17.10 47.91 -25.30
N VAL A 81 17.43 47.75 -24.01
CA VAL A 81 17.33 48.85 -23.04
C VAL A 81 18.59 48.88 -22.16
N LYS A 82 19.03 50.11 -21.94
CA LYS A 82 20.33 50.59 -21.49
C LYS A 82 20.70 50.28 -20.03
N THR A 83 22.01 50.19 -19.86
CA THR A 83 22.82 50.17 -18.64
C THR A 83 22.76 51.45 -17.80
N SER A 84 22.97 51.31 -16.49
CA SER A 84 23.74 52.19 -15.55
C SER A 84 23.10 52.06 -14.15
N GLY A 85 23.77 51.92 -13.01
CA GLY A 85 25.19 51.96 -12.63
C GLY A 85 25.27 52.11 -11.09
N SER A 86 26.23 51.39 -10.48
CA SER A 86 27.01 51.73 -9.27
C SER A 86 26.38 52.15 -7.92
N ASN A 87 26.89 51.47 -6.87
CA ASN A 87 27.38 51.97 -5.55
C ASN A 87 26.67 51.54 -4.24
N ASN A 88 27.35 50.63 -3.53
CA ASN A 88 27.88 50.69 -2.14
C ASN A 88 27.10 51.30 -0.94
N VAL A 89 26.90 50.44 0.08
CA VAL A 89 27.37 50.53 1.49
C VAL A 89 26.74 51.57 2.48
N MET A 90 25.84 51.06 3.35
CA MET A 90 25.88 51.04 4.84
C MET A 90 25.34 52.20 5.74
N LYS A 91 24.49 51.79 6.72
CA LYS A 91 24.08 52.39 8.03
C LYS A 91 23.13 53.61 7.98
N LEU A 92 22.08 53.75 8.80
CA LEU A 92 21.94 53.66 10.26
C LEU A 92 20.45 53.51 10.71
N ALA A 93 20.23 53.27 12.00
CA ALA A 93 19.02 52.81 12.67
C ALA A 93 18.03 53.90 13.19
N ILE A 94 16.87 53.40 13.69
CA ILE A 94 16.03 53.83 14.83
C ILE A 94 14.56 54.17 14.47
N GLY A 95 13.61 53.45 15.10
CA GLY A 95 12.41 54.07 15.68
C GLY A 95 11.03 53.47 15.36
N GLY A 96 10.55 52.54 16.20
CA GLY A 96 9.21 52.53 16.83
C GLY A 96 7.95 52.33 15.98
N GLY A 97 7.16 51.28 16.29
CA GLY A 97 5.78 51.17 15.80
C GLY A 97 5.11 49.80 15.95
N VAL A 98 5.10 49.24 17.16
CA VAL A 98 4.20 48.14 17.54
C VAL A 98 2.78 48.69 17.61
N LEU A 99 1.90 48.34 16.66
CA LEU A 99 0.52 47.87 16.91
C LEU A 99 -0.19 47.58 15.58
N ALA A 100 -0.94 46.47 15.57
CA ALA A 100 -2.05 46.12 14.69
C ALA A 100 -1.81 45.02 13.64
N VAL A 101 -2.56 43.92 13.86
CA VAL A 101 -3.09 42.97 12.87
C VAL A 101 -2.27 41.72 12.51
N LEU A 102 -1.72 41.03 13.51
CA LEU A 102 -1.76 39.55 13.54
C LEU A 102 -2.37 39.02 14.86
N LEU A 103 -3.32 39.82 15.38
CA LEU A 103 -4.25 39.53 16.47
C LEU A 103 -5.58 38.97 15.90
N VAL A 104 -5.52 37.99 14.99
CA VAL A 104 -6.73 37.33 14.41
C VAL A 104 -6.73 35.81 14.56
N ILE A 105 -5.65 35.17 15.03
CA ILE A 105 -5.62 33.70 15.22
C ILE A 105 -5.66 33.32 16.72
N GLY A 106 -5.76 34.31 17.62
CA GLY A 106 -5.69 34.14 19.08
C GLY A 106 -6.93 34.58 19.87
N LEU A 107 -8.13 34.56 19.30
CA LEU A 107 -9.37 34.82 20.05
C LEU A 107 -10.48 33.87 19.60
N VAL A 108 -10.48 32.68 20.19
CA VAL A 108 -11.64 31.93 20.76
C VAL A 108 -11.07 30.58 21.23
N MET A 109 -10.16 30.65 22.21
CA MET A 109 -10.35 29.85 23.40
C MET A 109 -11.14 30.74 24.36
N MET A 110 -12.46 30.58 24.39
CA MET A 110 -13.24 30.97 25.55
C MET A 110 -14.20 29.83 25.91
N MET A 111 -13.86 29.22 27.05
CA MET A 111 -14.78 28.82 28.12
C MET A 111 -15.40 27.43 28.01
N SER A 112 -14.76 26.54 28.77
CA SER A 112 -15.24 25.32 29.41
C SER A 112 -16.66 25.40 29.99
N GLY A 113 -17.34 24.25 30.03
CA GLY A 113 -18.22 23.92 31.16
C GLY A 113 -19.46 23.08 30.82
N GLY A 114 -19.59 21.93 31.50
CA GLY A 114 -20.87 21.51 32.06
C GLY A 114 -21.52 20.24 31.51
N ALA A 115 -21.75 19.29 32.41
CA ALA A 115 -22.49 18.05 32.24
C ALA A 115 -24.02 18.22 32.39
N ASP A 116 -24.74 17.13 32.08
CA ASP A 116 -26.08 16.69 32.50
C ASP A 116 -27.38 17.31 31.90
N GLU A 117 -28.26 16.37 31.49
CA GLU A 117 -29.69 16.40 31.07
C GLU A 117 -30.65 17.10 32.09
N PRO A 118 -32.01 17.19 31.90
CA PRO A 118 -32.90 16.86 30.76
C PRO A 118 -34.03 17.90 30.45
N VAL A 119 -34.76 17.67 29.33
CA VAL A 119 -36.19 18.00 29.02
C VAL A 119 -36.69 19.46 29.15
N ARG A 120 -37.12 20.04 28.01
CA ARG A 120 -38.44 20.72 27.80
C ARG A 120 -38.61 21.27 26.37
N GLN A 121 -39.61 20.78 25.64
CA GLN A 121 -40.35 21.52 24.59
C GLN A 121 -41.35 22.49 25.27
N PRO A 122 -41.88 23.60 24.67
CA PRO A 122 -42.50 23.63 23.31
C PRO A 122 -42.47 24.96 22.49
N VAL A 123 -42.87 24.87 21.19
CA VAL A 123 -43.65 25.82 20.31
C VAL A 123 -43.04 27.24 20.08
N ALA A 124 -42.84 27.80 18.87
CA ALA A 124 -43.71 27.93 17.69
C ALA A 124 -42.93 28.28 16.38
N ALA A 125 -43.66 28.21 15.27
CA ALA A 125 -43.26 28.29 13.86
C ALA A 125 -42.64 29.61 13.35
N ALA A 126 -41.74 29.51 12.36
CA ALA A 126 -41.65 30.42 11.20
C ALA A 126 -40.78 29.83 10.06
N GLN A 127 -41.46 29.41 9.00
CA GLN A 127 -41.15 29.55 7.56
C GLN A 127 -39.75 29.19 7.02
N ALA A 128 -39.72 28.11 6.24
CA ALA A 128 -38.63 27.68 5.37
C ALA A 128 -38.60 28.48 4.05
N GLN A 129 -37.41 28.93 3.64
CA GLN A 129 -37.12 29.37 2.27
C GLN A 129 -36.08 28.43 1.63
N LYS A 130 -36.43 27.89 0.45
CA LYS A 130 -35.59 27.05 -0.42
C LYS A 130 -34.50 27.87 -1.12
N PRO A 131 -33.30 27.31 -1.39
CA PRO A 131 -32.31 27.93 -2.25
C PRO A 131 -32.65 27.78 -3.76
N LYS A 132 -32.19 28.78 -4.51
CA LYS A 132 -32.44 29.11 -5.92
C LYS A 132 -31.62 28.24 -6.91
N PRO A 133 -32.18 27.84 -8.08
CA PRO A 133 -31.46 27.07 -9.10
C PRO A 133 -30.69 27.93 -10.12
N GLU A 134 -29.68 27.31 -10.76
CA GLU A 134 -28.86 27.81 -11.87
C GLU A 134 -29.64 27.97 -13.21
N PRO A 135 -29.12 28.76 -14.18
CA PRO A 135 -29.90 29.28 -15.30
C PRO A 135 -29.95 28.37 -16.56
N ALA A 136 -31.06 28.49 -17.29
CA ALA A 136 -31.39 27.82 -18.54
C ALA A 136 -30.87 28.56 -19.80
N PRO A 137 -30.75 27.88 -20.96
CA PRO A 137 -30.20 28.46 -22.19
C PRO A 137 -31.22 29.30 -23.00
N GLU A 138 -30.63 30.05 -23.91
CA GLU A 138 -31.09 31.23 -24.65
C GLU A 138 -32.22 31.00 -25.67
N LYS A 139 -33.12 31.99 -25.80
CA LYS A 139 -34.30 32.01 -26.68
C LYS A 139 -33.96 32.61 -28.05
N GLN A 140 -34.38 31.94 -29.14
CA GLN A 140 -34.58 32.57 -30.44
C GLN A 140 -36.07 32.82 -30.68
N GLN A 141 -36.38 34.02 -31.18
CA GLN A 141 -37.72 34.56 -31.47
C GLN A 141 -38.08 34.43 -32.98
N PRO A 142 -39.36 34.69 -33.36
CA PRO A 142 -40.07 33.97 -34.44
C PRO A 142 -40.02 34.67 -35.81
N VAL A 143 -40.38 33.94 -36.86
CA VAL A 143 -40.64 34.50 -38.20
C VAL A 143 -42.08 34.18 -38.63
N ASP A 144 -42.72 35.21 -39.19
CA ASP A 144 -44.15 35.37 -39.49
C ASP A 144 -44.74 34.45 -40.58
N LYS A 145 -46.06 34.31 -40.50
CA LYS A 145 -46.95 33.70 -41.51
C LYS A 145 -47.22 34.69 -42.66
N ALA A 146 -47.03 34.28 -43.92
CA ALA A 146 -47.90 34.65 -45.04
C ALA A 146 -47.57 33.87 -46.33
N SER A 147 -48.62 33.57 -47.09
CA SER A 147 -48.66 33.17 -48.52
C SER A 147 -48.34 31.70 -48.86
N VAL A 148 -48.92 31.04 -49.85
CA VAL A 148 -50.08 31.24 -50.75
C VAL A 148 -50.31 29.85 -51.38
N ALA A 149 -51.57 29.53 -51.71
CA ALA A 149 -51.98 28.34 -52.42
C ALA A 149 -51.25 28.12 -53.78
N LYS A 150 -50.99 26.85 -54.14
CA LYS A 150 -51.19 26.31 -55.50
C LYS A 150 -51.01 24.79 -55.50
N ALA A 151 -52.09 24.10 -55.85
CA ALA A 151 -52.12 22.70 -56.26
C ALA A 151 -52.13 22.64 -57.80
N GLU A 152 -51.52 21.61 -58.38
CA GLU A 152 -51.66 21.18 -59.78
C GLU A 152 -51.17 19.71 -59.93
N PRO A 153 -51.52 18.94 -60.99
CA PRO A 153 -52.65 18.00 -60.89
C PRO A 153 -52.37 16.54 -61.34
N LEU A 154 -53.36 15.68 -61.07
CA LEU A 154 -53.84 14.51 -61.84
C LEU A 154 -52.84 13.45 -62.37
N VAL A 155 -52.92 12.24 -61.80
CA VAL A 155 -52.74 10.97 -62.54
C VAL A 155 -53.97 10.11 -62.30
N LYS A 156 -54.68 9.75 -63.38
CA LYS A 156 -55.83 8.83 -63.39
C LYS A 156 -55.33 7.38 -63.31
N LEU A 157 -55.90 6.59 -62.41
CA LEU A 157 -55.94 5.13 -62.54
C LEU A 157 -57.36 4.65 -62.34
N ASN A 158 -57.82 3.86 -63.31
CA ASN A 158 -59.18 3.36 -63.47
C ASN A 158 -59.17 1.86 -63.16
N MET A 159 -59.94 1.38 -62.18
CA MET A 159 -60.29 -0.05 -62.02
C MET A 159 -61.64 -0.17 -61.29
N GLY A 160 -62.53 -1.02 -61.82
CA GLY A 160 -63.95 -1.14 -61.47
C GLY A 160 -64.29 -1.92 -60.18
N PRO A 161 -65.60 -2.08 -59.88
CA PRO A 161 -66.09 -2.42 -58.55
C PRO A 161 -66.48 -3.90 -58.42
N THR A 162 -65.77 -4.65 -57.58
CA THR A 162 -66.28 -5.81 -56.79
C THR A 162 -65.11 -6.47 -56.04
N SER A 163 -64.86 -6.04 -54.81
CA SER A 163 -64.19 -6.83 -53.73
C SER A 163 -63.93 -6.02 -52.45
N THR A 164 -64.24 -4.72 -52.43
CA THR A 164 -63.82 -3.81 -51.36
C THR A 164 -64.51 -4.05 -50.01
N ALA A 165 -65.73 -4.58 -49.94
CA ALA A 165 -66.39 -4.74 -48.64
C ALA A 165 -65.68 -5.76 -47.72
N ASN A 166 -65.22 -6.90 -48.26
CA ASN A 166 -64.58 -7.95 -47.45
C ASN A 166 -63.13 -7.63 -47.06
N THR A 167 -62.45 -6.73 -47.77
CA THR A 167 -61.04 -6.37 -47.49
C THR A 167 -60.91 -5.29 -46.42
N PHE A 168 -61.87 -4.38 -46.29
CA PHE A 168 -61.86 -3.35 -45.24
C PHE A 168 -62.18 -3.93 -43.86
N GLU A 169 -63.10 -4.89 -43.77
CA GLU A 169 -63.46 -5.51 -42.49
C GLU A 169 -62.33 -6.41 -41.96
N ALA A 170 -61.69 -7.19 -42.84
CA ALA A 170 -60.50 -7.95 -42.51
C ALA A 170 -59.31 -7.05 -42.11
N ALA A 171 -59.13 -5.90 -42.77
CA ALA A 171 -58.12 -4.92 -42.37
C ALA A 171 -58.42 -4.29 -41.00
N ALA A 172 -59.68 -3.93 -40.74
CA ALA A 172 -60.11 -3.38 -39.46
C ALA A 172 -60.01 -4.39 -38.30
N GLN A 173 -60.17 -5.69 -38.58
CA GLN A 173 -59.94 -6.74 -37.59
C GLN A 173 -58.44 -6.91 -37.27
N ARG A 174 -57.57 -6.91 -38.28
CA ARG A 174 -56.10 -6.96 -38.07
C ARG A 174 -55.58 -5.77 -37.26
N VAL A 175 -56.12 -4.57 -37.50
CA VAL A 175 -55.76 -3.39 -36.70
C VAL A 175 -56.19 -3.55 -35.24
N ARG A 176 -57.38 -4.11 -34.97
CA ARG A 176 -57.84 -4.39 -33.60
C ARG A 176 -57.01 -5.46 -32.90
N GLU A 177 -56.65 -6.52 -33.61
CA GLU A 177 -55.78 -7.59 -33.10
C GLU A 177 -54.37 -7.05 -32.80
N GLN A 178 -53.81 -6.22 -33.68
CA GLN A 178 -52.52 -5.56 -33.46
C GLN A 178 -52.57 -4.62 -32.26
N GLN A 179 -53.62 -3.80 -32.12
CA GLN A 179 -53.80 -2.91 -30.97
C GLN A 179 -53.94 -3.68 -29.65
N ALA A 180 -54.61 -4.84 -29.66
CA ALA A 180 -54.72 -5.71 -28.50
C ALA A 180 -53.36 -6.36 -28.14
N ALA A 181 -52.60 -6.81 -29.14
CA ALA A 181 -51.25 -7.36 -28.94
C ALA A 181 -50.27 -6.29 -28.40
N ASP A 182 -50.32 -5.07 -28.93
CA ASP A 182 -49.49 -3.96 -28.46
C ASP A 182 -49.86 -3.54 -27.03
N ALA A 183 -51.15 -3.61 -26.65
CA ALA A 183 -51.59 -3.36 -25.29
C ALA A 183 -51.08 -4.43 -24.30
N ALA A 184 -51.18 -5.71 -24.66
CA ALA A 184 -50.66 -6.83 -23.86
C ALA A 184 -49.13 -6.77 -23.70
N ALA A 185 -48.40 -6.39 -24.76
CA ALA A 185 -46.95 -6.22 -24.71
C ALA A 185 -46.53 -5.07 -23.76
N ARG A 186 -47.29 -3.96 -23.73
CA ARG A 186 -47.05 -2.85 -22.79
C ARG A 186 -47.30 -3.24 -21.34
N GLU A 187 -48.32 -4.07 -21.10
CA GLU A 187 -48.64 -4.58 -19.76
C GLU A 187 -47.53 -5.53 -19.26
N ALA A 188 -47.10 -6.48 -20.07
CA ALA A 188 -45.98 -7.38 -19.75
C ALA A 188 -44.67 -6.61 -19.49
N ALA A 189 -44.37 -5.57 -20.27
CA ALA A 189 -43.20 -4.72 -20.05
C ALA A 189 -43.27 -3.95 -18.72
N ARG A 190 -44.48 -3.53 -18.31
CA ARG A 190 -44.70 -2.85 -17.03
C ARG A 190 -44.50 -3.81 -15.85
N GLU A 191 -45.01 -5.03 -15.95
CA GLU A 191 -44.82 -6.08 -14.92
C GLU A 191 -43.34 -6.46 -14.77
N ALA A 192 -42.61 -6.60 -15.89
CA ALA A 192 -41.17 -6.88 -15.87
C ALA A 192 -40.37 -5.74 -15.21
N ALA A 193 -40.72 -4.48 -15.51
CA ALA A 193 -40.09 -3.32 -14.88
C ALA A 193 -40.39 -3.23 -13.38
N GLU A 194 -41.60 -3.60 -12.96
CA GLU A 194 -41.98 -3.65 -11.55
C GLU A 194 -41.27 -4.78 -10.78
N ALA A 195 -41.13 -5.96 -11.39
CA ALA A 195 -40.37 -7.07 -10.83
C ALA A 195 -38.88 -6.71 -10.65
N GLU A 196 -38.28 -6.03 -11.63
CA GLU A 196 -36.89 -5.57 -11.53
C GLU A 196 -36.73 -4.48 -10.46
N ARG A 197 -37.68 -3.55 -10.34
CA ARG A 197 -37.70 -2.55 -9.24
C ARG A 197 -37.74 -3.23 -7.87
N LEU A 198 -38.63 -4.20 -7.67
CA LEU A 198 -38.76 -4.96 -6.43
C LEU A 198 -37.47 -5.72 -6.09
N LYS A 199 -36.81 -6.31 -7.09
CA LYS A 199 -35.53 -7.00 -6.92
C LYS A 199 -34.42 -6.03 -6.48
N GLN A 200 -34.37 -4.84 -7.08
CA GLN A 200 -33.41 -3.79 -6.69
C GLN A 200 -33.67 -3.26 -5.28
N GLU A 201 -34.94 -3.07 -4.90
CA GLU A 201 -35.33 -2.68 -3.54
C GLU A 201 -34.93 -3.74 -2.50
N GLN A 202 -35.13 -5.03 -2.81
CA GLN A 202 -34.71 -6.14 -1.93
C GLN A 202 -33.19 -6.23 -1.79
N MET A 203 -32.45 -6.06 -2.89
CA MET A 203 -30.97 -6.01 -2.83
C MET A 203 -30.49 -4.84 -1.98
N LYS A 204 -31.06 -3.65 -2.17
CA LYS A 204 -30.72 -2.47 -1.39
C LYS A 204 -31.02 -2.66 0.11
N ALA A 205 -32.18 -3.23 0.44
CA ALA A 205 -32.53 -3.53 1.83
C ALA A 205 -31.59 -4.57 2.46
N ALA A 206 -31.14 -5.58 1.69
CA ALA A 206 -30.16 -6.55 2.15
C ALA A 206 -28.78 -5.92 2.38
N GLU A 207 -28.36 -4.99 1.51
CA GLU A 207 -27.12 -4.22 1.69
C GLU A 207 -27.19 -3.30 2.92
N GLU A 208 -28.30 -2.59 3.11
CA GLU A 208 -28.53 -1.72 4.27
C GLU A 208 -28.54 -2.53 5.59
N ALA A 209 -29.18 -3.71 5.60
CA ALA A 209 -29.18 -4.61 6.75
C ALA A 209 -27.78 -5.18 7.04
N ALA A 210 -27.03 -5.56 6.01
CA ALA A 210 -25.64 -6.01 6.16
C ALA A 210 -24.75 -4.89 6.72
N GLU A 211 -24.92 -3.65 6.24
CA GLU A 211 -24.21 -2.47 6.71
C GLU A 211 -24.55 -2.11 8.17
N ALA A 212 -25.82 -2.24 8.56
CA ALA A 212 -26.25 -2.07 9.94
C ALA A 212 -25.63 -3.12 10.88
N ALA A 213 -25.60 -4.40 10.47
CA ALA A 213 -24.96 -5.48 11.23
C ALA A 213 -23.44 -5.27 11.37
N LYS A 214 -22.78 -4.80 10.29
CA LYS A 214 -21.36 -4.42 10.29
C LYS A 214 -21.07 -3.30 11.28
N LYS A 215 -21.89 -2.25 11.32
CA LYS A 215 -21.77 -1.14 12.27
C LYS A 215 -21.97 -1.60 13.73
N GLN A 216 -22.92 -2.49 13.97
CA GLN A 216 -23.17 -3.04 15.30
C GLN A 216 -21.99 -3.89 15.80
N MET A 217 -21.38 -4.71 14.92
CA MET A 217 -20.17 -5.47 15.25
C MET A 217 -18.93 -4.58 15.47
N ALA A 218 -18.87 -3.40 14.84
CA ALA A 218 -17.78 -2.45 15.02
C ALA A 218 -17.86 -1.65 16.34
N GLN A 219 -19.00 -1.67 17.04
CA GLN A 219 -19.26 -0.85 18.24
C GLN A 219 -19.29 -1.64 19.56
N ALA A 220 -19.26 -2.98 19.53
CA ALA A 220 -19.31 -3.79 20.74
C ALA A 220 -17.99 -3.72 21.55
N PRO A 221 -18.04 -3.51 22.88
CA PRO A 221 -16.83 -3.37 23.71
C PRO A 221 -16.03 -4.67 23.86
N ALA A 222 -14.70 -4.56 23.75
CA ALA A 222 -13.70 -5.63 23.75
C ALA A 222 -13.77 -6.64 24.91
N LYS A 223 -13.99 -6.16 26.14
CA LYS A 223 -13.76 -6.94 27.37
C LYS A 223 -14.69 -8.14 27.55
N ALA A 224 -15.71 -8.29 26.71
CA ALA A 224 -16.72 -9.35 26.80
C ALA A 224 -16.69 -10.35 25.63
N ARG A 225 -15.73 -10.26 24.69
CA ARG A 225 -15.71 -11.18 23.54
C ARG A 225 -15.10 -12.52 23.94
N LYS A 226 -15.95 -13.56 23.94
CA LYS A 226 -15.52 -14.96 24.01
C LYS A 226 -14.55 -15.24 22.85
N PRO A 227 -13.49 -16.05 23.06
CA PRO A 227 -12.64 -16.51 21.96
C PRO A 227 -13.47 -17.14 20.85
N LEU A 228 -13.10 -16.87 19.59
CA LEU A 228 -13.77 -17.48 18.44
C LEU A 228 -13.59 -19.00 18.48
N THR A 229 -14.67 -19.73 18.18
CA THR A 229 -14.59 -21.16 17.90
C THR A 229 -13.81 -21.40 16.59
N ALA A 230 -13.32 -22.63 16.39
CA ALA A 230 -12.63 -22.98 15.16
C ALA A 230 -13.48 -22.73 13.88
N ALA A 231 -14.78 -22.97 13.96
CA ALA A 231 -15.71 -22.72 12.85
C ALA A 231 -15.87 -21.21 12.56
N GLU A 232 -15.98 -20.39 13.60
CA GLU A 232 -16.05 -18.93 13.45
C GLU A 232 -14.74 -18.36 12.91
N ARG A 233 -13.60 -18.86 13.37
CA ARG A 233 -12.26 -18.50 12.85
C ARG A 233 -12.11 -18.85 11.37
N ALA A 234 -12.54 -20.06 10.96
CA ALA A 234 -12.51 -20.46 9.56
C ALA A 234 -13.40 -19.56 8.69
N LYS A 235 -14.60 -19.20 9.18
CA LYS A 235 -15.49 -18.26 8.50
C LYS A 235 -14.85 -16.87 8.37
N LEU A 236 -14.27 -16.35 9.44
CA LEU A 236 -13.56 -15.07 9.43
C LEU A 236 -12.38 -15.10 8.44
N GLN A 237 -11.59 -16.18 8.43
CA GLN A 237 -10.48 -16.33 7.49
C GLN A 237 -10.94 -16.31 6.03
N ALA A 238 -12.07 -16.95 5.72
CA ALA A 238 -12.65 -16.89 4.38
C ALA A 238 -13.06 -15.45 3.99
N GLN A 239 -13.64 -14.70 4.93
CA GLN A 239 -13.99 -13.29 4.73
C GLN A 239 -12.75 -12.41 4.54
N ILE A 240 -11.69 -12.65 5.30
CA ILE A 240 -10.40 -11.96 5.17
C ILE A 240 -9.81 -12.22 3.78
N ASN A 241 -9.77 -13.48 3.33
CA ASN A 241 -9.25 -13.82 2.00
C ASN A 241 -10.04 -13.12 0.89
N GLN A 242 -11.37 -13.15 0.96
CA GLN A 242 -12.22 -12.44 0.00
C GLN A 242 -11.97 -10.92 0.02
N ALA A 243 -11.76 -10.33 1.20
CA ALA A 243 -11.46 -8.92 1.32
C ALA A 243 -10.08 -8.56 0.73
N ILE A 244 -9.07 -9.42 0.94
CA ILE A 244 -7.75 -9.28 0.33
C ILE A 244 -7.88 -9.30 -1.20
N ASP A 245 -8.59 -10.28 -1.77
CA ASP A 245 -8.75 -10.41 -3.23
C ASP A 245 -9.39 -9.15 -3.83
N LYS A 246 -10.45 -8.63 -3.20
CA LYS A 246 -11.12 -7.39 -3.63
C LYS A 246 -10.19 -6.17 -3.52
N GLY A 247 -9.41 -6.06 -2.44
CA GLY A 247 -8.46 -4.97 -2.24
C GLY A 247 -7.32 -5.00 -3.27
N GLN A 248 -6.82 -6.19 -3.60
CA GLN A 248 -5.84 -6.39 -4.66
C GLN A 248 -6.39 -5.93 -6.01
N GLN A 249 -7.60 -6.38 -6.37
CA GLN A 249 -8.27 -5.96 -7.61
C GLN A 249 -8.48 -4.44 -7.66
N TYR A 250 -8.89 -3.82 -6.55
CA TYR A 250 -9.01 -2.37 -6.47
C TYR A 250 -7.68 -1.66 -6.77
N LEU A 251 -6.59 -2.08 -6.12
CA LEU A 251 -5.27 -1.49 -6.33
C LEU A 251 -4.75 -1.70 -7.75
N ILE A 252 -4.85 -2.93 -8.29
CA ILE A 252 -4.43 -3.22 -9.68
C ILE A 252 -5.16 -2.31 -10.67
N LYS A 253 -6.48 -2.12 -10.48
CA LYS A 253 -7.27 -1.20 -11.32
C LYS A 253 -6.78 0.24 -11.29
N GLN A 254 -6.16 0.71 -10.20
CA GLN A 254 -5.59 2.07 -10.14
C GLN A 254 -4.40 2.25 -11.08
N TYR A 255 -3.76 1.15 -11.51
CA TYR A 255 -2.57 1.15 -12.37
C TYR A 255 -2.86 0.61 -13.78
N ALA A 256 -4.11 0.22 -14.07
CA ALA A 256 -4.53 -0.26 -15.38
C ALA A 256 -4.47 0.87 -16.43
N GLY A 257 -3.96 0.57 -17.63
CA GLY A 257 -3.89 1.53 -18.75
C GLY A 257 -2.66 2.45 -18.73
N GLY A 258 -1.63 2.14 -17.94
CA GLY A 258 -0.38 2.90 -17.91
C GLY A 258 -0.47 4.23 -17.16
N SER A 259 -1.60 4.50 -16.48
CA SER A 259 -1.70 5.63 -15.56
C SER A 259 -0.98 5.32 -14.25
N THR A 260 0.35 5.25 -14.32
CA THR A 260 1.14 5.71 -13.19
C THR A 260 0.70 7.14 -12.93
N TYR A 261 0.29 7.43 -11.70
CA TYR A 261 -0.06 8.75 -11.18
C TYR A 261 0.47 9.93 -12.03
N SER A 262 -0.45 10.81 -12.43
CA SER A 262 -0.29 11.95 -13.35
C SER A 262 1.12 12.58 -13.38
N GLY A 263 2.03 12.05 -14.20
CA GLY A 263 3.13 12.80 -14.81
C GLY A 263 4.10 13.57 -13.91
N LYS A 264 4.15 13.33 -12.59
CA LYS A 264 5.15 13.90 -11.67
C LYS A 264 5.74 12.79 -10.81
N PHE A 265 6.64 12.03 -11.42
CA PHE A 265 7.34 10.86 -10.87
C PHE A 265 8.10 11.05 -9.54
N THR A 266 8.04 12.21 -8.90
CA THR A 266 8.97 12.59 -7.82
C THR A 266 8.27 12.71 -6.48
N ASP A 267 7.05 13.23 -6.42
CA ASP A 267 6.39 13.49 -5.13
C ASP A 267 5.51 12.33 -4.64
N GLU A 268 5.37 11.28 -5.47
CA GLU A 268 4.39 10.19 -5.32
C GLU A 268 5.00 8.79 -5.50
N MET A 269 6.30 8.67 -5.77
CA MET A 269 6.96 7.36 -5.93
C MET A 269 6.78 6.49 -4.68
N GLY A 270 6.80 7.08 -3.49
CA GLY A 270 6.52 6.37 -2.24
C GLY A 270 5.12 5.73 -2.21
N ASN A 271 4.09 6.42 -2.70
CA ASN A 271 2.73 5.87 -2.74
C ASN A 271 2.62 4.69 -3.70
N THR A 272 3.25 4.79 -4.87
CA THR A 272 3.32 3.69 -5.84
C THR A 272 4.05 2.50 -5.23
N ALA A 273 5.20 2.74 -4.61
CA ALA A 273 5.98 1.71 -3.93
C ALA A 273 5.22 1.05 -2.77
N LEU A 274 4.46 1.82 -1.97
CA LEU A 274 3.58 1.27 -0.94
C LEU A 274 2.54 0.31 -1.52
N CYS A 275 1.91 0.65 -2.63
CA CYS A 275 0.89 -0.18 -3.26
C CYS A 275 1.51 -1.46 -3.85
N VAL A 276 2.63 -1.35 -4.55
CA VAL A 276 3.38 -2.50 -5.08
C VAL A 276 3.83 -3.42 -3.94
N TYR A 277 4.37 -2.85 -2.86
CA TYR A 277 4.73 -3.59 -1.67
C TYR A 277 3.54 -4.35 -1.07
N ALA A 278 2.38 -3.70 -0.94
CA ALA A 278 1.15 -4.31 -0.44
C ALA A 278 0.63 -5.43 -1.36
N LEU A 279 0.66 -5.24 -2.68
CA LEU A 279 0.27 -6.24 -3.67
C LEU A 279 1.17 -7.49 -3.58
N LEU A 280 2.50 -7.30 -3.56
CA LEU A 280 3.45 -8.40 -3.43
C LEU A 280 3.30 -9.14 -2.09
N LYS A 281 3.12 -8.40 -0.99
CA LYS A 281 2.90 -8.98 0.36
C LYS A 281 1.59 -9.75 0.48
N SER A 282 0.56 -9.30 -0.21
CA SER A 282 -0.73 -9.98 -0.25
C SER A 282 -0.77 -11.16 -1.22
N GLY A 283 0.26 -11.35 -2.04
CA GLY A 283 0.48 -12.56 -2.85
C GLY A 283 0.28 -12.39 -4.35
N VAL A 284 0.17 -11.16 -4.85
CA VAL A 284 0.06 -10.90 -6.29
C VAL A 284 1.39 -11.24 -7.00
N ASP A 285 1.29 -11.90 -8.15
CA ASP A 285 2.44 -12.34 -8.95
C ASP A 285 3.26 -11.12 -9.43
N PRO A 286 4.60 -11.10 -9.23
CA PRO A 286 5.46 -9.99 -9.63
C PRO A 286 5.54 -9.76 -11.15
N ASP A 287 5.11 -10.73 -11.97
CA ASP A 287 5.00 -10.59 -13.43
C ASP A 287 3.63 -10.03 -13.87
N THR A 288 2.73 -9.71 -12.94
CA THR A 288 1.52 -8.92 -13.24
C THR A 288 1.94 -7.60 -13.91
N PRO A 289 1.42 -7.24 -15.11
CA PRO A 289 1.90 -6.10 -15.89
C PRO A 289 1.96 -4.79 -15.09
N GLU A 290 0.96 -4.54 -14.27
CA GLU A 290 0.84 -3.37 -13.39
C GLU A 290 1.94 -3.28 -12.33
N ILE A 291 2.47 -4.42 -11.87
CA ILE A 291 3.59 -4.47 -10.94
C ILE A 291 4.90 -4.37 -11.71
N ALA A 292 5.08 -5.20 -12.74
CA ALA A 292 6.31 -5.32 -13.50
C ALA A 292 6.75 -3.97 -14.11
N MET A 293 5.79 -3.17 -14.59
CA MET A 293 6.08 -1.86 -15.17
C MET A 293 6.63 -0.82 -14.18
N THR A 294 6.51 -1.05 -12.86
CA THR A 294 6.91 -0.10 -11.82
C THR A 294 8.33 -0.30 -11.31
N ILE A 295 8.92 -1.49 -11.51
CA ILE A 295 10.22 -1.86 -10.93
C ILE A 295 11.37 -1.05 -11.55
N GLN A 296 11.40 -0.89 -12.87
CA GLN A 296 12.42 -0.08 -13.54
C GLN A 296 12.35 1.41 -13.13
N PRO A 297 11.16 2.07 -13.12
CA PRO A 297 11.01 3.41 -12.56
C PRO A 297 11.50 3.56 -11.10
N MET A 298 11.28 2.56 -10.25
CA MET A 298 11.77 2.57 -8.87
C MET A 298 13.31 2.52 -8.80
N MET A 299 13.95 1.68 -9.62
CA MET A 299 15.41 1.65 -9.72
C MET A 299 15.97 2.95 -10.31
N TYR A 300 15.33 3.51 -11.33
CA TYR A 300 15.70 4.81 -11.88
C TYR A 300 15.57 5.94 -10.85
N TYR A 301 14.48 5.93 -10.07
CA TYR A 301 14.31 6.86 -8.95
C TYR A 301 15.46 6.77 -7.95
N ALA A 302 15.85 5.55 -7.57
CA ALA A 302 16.95 5.30 -6.65
C ALA A 302 18.28 5.90 -7.14
N SER A 303 18.58 5.78 -8.43
CA SER A 303 19.82 6.29 -9.01
C SER A 303 19.87 7.81 -9.13
N ASN A 304 18.73 8.48 -9.36
CA ASN A 304 18.71 9.92 -9.64
C ASN A 304 18.33 10.78 -8.43
N ARG A 305 17.56 10.23 -7.49
CA ARG A 305 17.01 10.96 -6.34
C ARG A 305 17.06 10.10 -5.07
N PRO A 306 18.26 9.72 -4.58
CA PRO A 306 18.38 8.90 -3.38
C PRO A 306 17.94 9.71 -2.16
N ALA A 307 16.64 9.76 -1.86
CA ALA A 307 16.05 10.45 -0.70
C ALA A 307 16.30 11.97 -0.57
N MET A 308 16.80 12.67 -1.60
CA MET A 308 17.19 14.09 -1.49
C MET A 308 16.08 15.09 -1.87
N GLU A 309 14.88 14.62 -2.19
CA GLU A 309 13.72 15.48 -2.46
C GLU A 309 12.91 15.77 -1.19
N SER A 310 11.90 16.64 -1.28
CA SER A 310 11.14 17.13 -0.12
C SER A 310 10.33 16.05 0.64
N LYS A 311 10.12 14.86 0.08
CA LYS A 311 9.54 13.69 0.74
C LYS A 311 10.48 12.48 0.71
N GLY A 312 11.76 12.73 0.49
CA GLY A 312 12.74 11.71 0.16
C GLY A 312 12.86 10.60 1.20
N THR A 313 12.69 10.87 2.50
CA THR A 313 12.72 9.82 3.53
C THR A 313 11.60 8.80 3.35
N TYR A 314 10.37 9.25 3.12
CA TYR A 314 9.24 8.35 2.87
C TYR A 314 9.41 7.60 1.55
N ASN A 315 9.71 8.33 0.48
CA ASN A 315 9.81 7.77 -0.85
C ASN A 315 10.93 6.72 -0.92
N ALA A 316 12.13 7.04 -0.42
CA ALA A 316 13.24 6.10 -0.41
C ALA A 316 12.93 4.85 0.42
N SER A 317 12.34 5.02 1.60
CA SER A 317 12.00 3.89 2.48
C SER A 317 10.96 2.97 1.86
N LEU A 318 9.92 3.53 1.24
CA LEU A 318 8.86 2.77 0.59
C LEU A 318 9.37 2.06 -0.67
N VAL A 319 10.23 2.71 -1.47
CA VAL A 319 10.89 2.07 -2.61
C VAL A 319 11.77 0.91 -2.14
N MET A 320 12.56 1.09 -1.09
CA MET A 320 13.37 0.00 -0.53
C MET A 320 12.51 -1.19 -0.08
N LEU A 321 11.36 -0.95 0.55
CA LEU A 321 10.42 -2.00 0.94
C LEU A 321 9.86 -2.77 -0.27
N ALA A 322 9.45 -2.04 -1.32
CA ALA A 322 8.92 -2.65 -2.54
C ALA A 322 9.97 -3.50 -3.27
N LEU A 323 11.18 -2.95 -3.45
CA LEU A 323 12.28 -3.63 -4.14
C LEU A 323 12.78 -4.85 -3.37
N ASP A 324 12.93 -4.76 -2.05
CA ASP A 324 13.28 -5.91 -1.20
C ASP A 324 12.21 -7.01 -1.29
N GLN A 325 10.93 -6.65 -1.20
CA GLN A 325 9.86 -7.64 -1.32
C GLN A 325 9.81 -8.28 -2.71
N PHE A 326 9.99 -7.50 -3.78
CA PHE A 326 10.07 -8.05 -5.14
C PHE A 326 11.20 -9.07 -5.25
N ARG A 327 12.39 -8.72 -4.76
CA ARG A 327 13.55 -9.63 -4.72
C ARG A 327 13.25 -10.90 -3.93
N GLN A 328 12.62 -10.79 -2.75
CA GLN A 328 12.26 -11.96 -1.94
C GLN A 328 11.27 -12.89 -2.67
N VAL A 329 10.28 -12.34 -3.37
CA VAL A 329 9.36 -13.17 -4.18
C VAL A 329 10.11 -13.86 -5.31
N ARG A 330 11.06 -13.19 -5.98
CA ARG A 330 11.89 -13.84 -7.02
C ARG A 330 12.76 -14.96 -6.46
N ILE A 331 13.38 -14.76 -5.31
CA ILE A 331 14.17 -15.81 -4.64
C ILE A 331 13.31 -17.03 -4.34
N ARG A 332 12.09 -16.82 -3.83
CA ARG A 332 11.12 -17.89 -3.61
C ARG A 332 10.76 -18.61 -4.91
N GLN A 333 10.42 -17.86 -5.96
CA GLN A 333 10.08 -18.44 -7.26
C GLN A 333 11.23 -19.30 -7.83
N MET A 334 12.48 -18.86 -7.65
CA MET A 334 13.66 -19.63 -8.06
C MET A 334 13.80 -20.92 -7.27
N ALA A 335 13.64 -20.86 -5.94
CA ALA A 335 13.69 -22.04 -5.07
C ALA A 335 12.56 -23.05 -5.35
N GLU A 336 11.38 -22.57 -5.76
CA GLU A 336 10.22 -23.39 -6.10
C GLU A 336 10.22 -23.89 -7.56
N GLY A 337 11.18 -23.45 -8.39
CA GLY A 337 11.18 -23.75 -9.83
C GLY A 337 10.05 -23.08 -10.61
N SER A 338 9.36 -22.09 -10.03
CA SER A 338 8.27 -21.33 -10.64
C SER A 338 8.74 -20.02 -11.30
N TYR A 339 10.04 -19.72 -11.23
CA TYR A 339 10.64 -18.55 -11.86
C TYR A 339 10.61 -18.67 -13.39
N ARG A 340 10.09 -17.64 -14.06
CA ARG A 340 9.78 -17.66 -15.50
C ARG A 340 10.83 -17.00 -16.40
N ARG A 341 11.87 -16.37 -15.83
CA ARG A 341 12.87 -15.58 -16.56
C ARG A 341 14.22 -16.30 -16.62
N SER A 342 15.14 -15.80 -17.45
CA SER A 342 16.47 -16.38 -17.59
C SER A 342 17.33 -16.13 -16.33
N LYS A 343 18.34 -16.97 -16.11
CA LYS A 343 19.30 -16.80 -15.00
C LYS A 343 20.10 -15.51 -15.14
N GLU A 344 20.43 -15.13 -16.37
CA GLU A 344 21.13 -13.89 -16.71
C GLU A 344 20.27 -12.67 -16.39
N GLU A 345 18.97 -12.71 -16.72
CA GLU A 345 18.00 -11.66 -16.33
C GLU A 345 17.91 -11.52 -14.81
N ALA A 346 17.82 -12.64 -14.09
CA ALA A 346 17.77 -12.66 -12.62
C ALA A 346 19.01 -12.01 -12.00
N ASN A 347 20.20 -12.34 -12.52
CA ASN A 347 21.46 -11.79 -12.02
C ASN A 347 21.59 -10.29 -12.30
N ARG A 348 21.19 -9.83 -13.50
CA ARG A 348 21.18 -8.39 -13.81
C ARG A 348 20.24 -7.62 -12.91
N ASP A 349 19.01 -8.11 -12.73
CA ASP A 349 18.02 -7.47 -11.85
C ASP A 349 18.52 -7.43 -10.40
N ARG A 350 19.14 -8.51 -9.90
CA ARG A 350 19.75 -8.56 -8.55
C ARG A 350 20.79 -7.46 -8.35
N LEU A 351 21.74 -7.31 -9.28
CA LEU A 351 22.81 -6.31 -9.18
C LEU A 351 22.27 -4.88 -9.25
N ARG A 352 21.34 -4.61 -10.18
CA ARG A 352 20.68 -3.30 -10.29
C ARG A 352 19.90 -2.95 -9.03
N MET A 353 19.19 -3.94 -8.46
CA MET A 353 18.45 -3.75 -7.22
C MET A 353 19.40 -3.44 -6.05
N LYS A 354 20.49 -4.20 -5.90
CA LYS A 354 21.46 -3.99 -4.82
C LYS A 354 22.08 -2.59 -4.92
N PHE A 355 22.44 -2.16 -6.13
CA PHE A 355 22.90 -0.80 -6.38
C PHE A 355 21.84 0.24 -5.99
N ALA A 356 20.58 0.07 -6.42
CA ALA A 356 19.47 0.95 -6.06
C ALA A 356 19.27 1.03 -4.53
N MET A 357 19.30 -0.11 -3.83
CA MET A 357 19.18 -0.15 -2.37
C MET A 357 20.33 0.62 -1.69
N ARG A 358 21.58 0.46 -2.16
CA ARG A 358 22.74 1.22 -1.65
C ARG A 358 22.57 2.73 -1.85
N GLN A 359 22.13 3.16 -3.03
CA GLN A 359 21.88 4.58 -3.30
C GLN A 359 20.81 5.16 -2.37
N LEU A 360 19.66 4.48 -2.25
CA LEU A 360 18.58 4.90 -1.35
C LEU A 360 19.03 4.94 0.12
N LEU A 361 19.83 3.97 0.54
CA LEU A 361 20.40 3.90 1.89
C LEU A 361 21.30 5.11 2.18
N VAL A 362 22.26 5.40 1.29
CA VAL A 362 23.17 6.55 1.42
C VAL A 362 22.37 7.87 1.43
N GLY A 363 21.38 7.97 0.56
CA GLY A 363 20.44 9.08 0.53
C GLY A 363 19.69 9.30 1.84
N LEU A 364 19.09 8.22 2.35
CA LEU A 364 18.34 8.24 3.59
C LEU A 364 19.24 8.61 4.78
N ASN A 365 20.49 8.15 4.79
CA ASN A 365 21.47 8.52 5.80
C ASN A 365 21.75 10.04 5.82
N ARG A 366 21.78 10.71 4.65
CA ARG A 366 21.94 12.18 4.58
C ARG A 366 20.78 12.96 5.19
N ASN A 367 19.61 12.34 5.34
CA ASN A 367 18.45 12.94 6.01
C ASN A 367 18.46 12.74 7.53
N GLN A 368 19.42 11.97 8.07
CA GLN A 368 19.57 11.79 9.51
C GLN A 368 20.31 12.97 10.14
N SER A 369 19.74 13.55 11.19
CA SER A 369 20.38 14.59 11.98
C SER A 369 21.47 14.04 12.90
N SER A 370 22.28 14.94 13.46
CA SER A 370 23.24 14.60 14.52
C SER A 370 22.57 14.03 15.78
N GLU A 371 21.28 14.28 15.97
CA GLU A 371 20.46 13.72 17.05
C GLU A 371 19.71 12.45 16.60
N HIS A 372 20.13 11.82 15.51
CA HIS A 372 19.60 10.57 14.95
C HIS A 372 18.16 10.62 14.40
N SER A 373 17.44 11.74 14.55
CA SER A 373 16.11 11.94 13.96
C SER A 373 16.19 12.12 12.44
N TYR A 374 15.12 11.81 11.71
CA TYR A 374 15.07 11.92 10.25
C TYR A 374 14.24 13.11 9.79
N SER A 375 14.74 13.80 8.77
CA SER A 375 14.05 14.89 8.10
C SER A 375 13.10 14.38 7.01
N TYR A 376 12.23 15.26 6.47
CA TYR A 376 11.36 14.91 5.34
C TYR A 376 12.15 14.60 4.06
N GLY A 377 13.35 15.18 3.92
CA GLY A 377 14.28 14.96 2.82
C GLY A 377 14.97 16.24 2.34
N GLY A 378 15.98 16.08 1.50
CA GLY A 378 16.86 17.18 1.07
C GLY A 378 17.97 17.52 2.08
N GLY A 379 18.27 16.60 2.98
CA GLY A 379 19.33 16.71 3.98
C GLY A 379 18.81 16.87 5.40
N ALA A 380 19.68 16.58 6.36
CA ALA A 380 19.41 16.55 7.79
C ALA A 380 18.81 17.82 8.38
N GLY A 381 19.17 19.00 7.85
CA GLY A 381 18.69 20.30 8.33
C GLY A 381 17.44 20.82 7.60
N ARG A 382 16.85 20.05 6.67
CA ARG A 382 15.73 20.50 5.85
C ARG A 382 14.42 19.81 6.23
N GLY A 383 13.37 20.61 6.45
CA GLY A 383 12.05 20.11 6.82
C GLY A 383 11.92 19.83 8.32
N GLY A 384 10.79 19.25 8.71
CA GLY A 384 10.54 18.84 10.09
C GLY A 384 11.05 17.42 10.38
N HIS A 385 11.12 17.08 11.67
CA HIS A 385 11.43 15.74 12.15
C HIS A 385 10.22 15.24 12.97
N ASP A 386 9.87 13.97 12.80
CA ASP A 386 8.76 13.34 13.53
C ASP A 386 8.92 11.81 13.62
N MET A 387 8.12 11.19 14.49
CA MET A 387 8.18 9.75 14.77
C MET A 387 7.68 8.89 13.58
N SER A 388 6.83 9.43 12.70
CA SER A 388 6.45 8.71 11.48
C SER A 388 7.59 8.61 10.48
N LEU A 389 8.36 9.68 10.28
CA LEU A 389 9.57 9.67 9.45
C LEU A 389 10.58 8.67 9.97
N TYR A 390 10.82 8.70 11.29
CA TYR A 390 11.73 7.77 11.93
C TYR A 390 11.31 6.31 11.70
N GLN A 391 10.01 6.00 11.84
CA GLN A 391 9.49 4.66 11.54
C GLN A 391 9.82 4.22 10.11
N TYR A 392 9.53 5.04 9.10
CA TYR A 392 9.79 4.64 7.72
C TYR A 392 11.28 4.53 7.44
N ALA A 393 12.10 5.44 7.96
CA ALA A 393 13.54 5.32 7.84
C ALA A 393 14.02 3.96 8.36
N MET A 394 13.59 3.54 9.56
CA MET A 394 13.93 2.24 10.14
C MET A 394 13.44 1.06 9.28
N LEU A 395 12.26 1.15 8.67
CA LEU A 395 11.76 0.13 7.75
C LEU A 395 12.61 0.04 6.47
N GLY A 396 13.02 1.19 5.94
CA GLY A 396 13.91 1.29 4.79
C GLY A 396 15.28 0.67 5.07
N MET A 397 15.90 1.04 6.20
CA MET A 397 17.17 0.46 6.66
C MET A 397 17.06 -1.06 6.83
N TRP A 398 15.97 -1.53 7.41
CA TRP A 398 15.75 -2.96 7.61
C TRP A 398 15.56 -3.71 6.29
N ALA A 399 14.90 -3.10 5.30
CA ALA A 399 14.80 -3.64 3.95
C ALA A 399 16.16 -3.68 3.24
N ALA A 400 16.96 -2.63 3.35
CA ALA A 400 18.34 -2.59 2.82
C ALA A 400 19.20 -3.71 3.40
N ASN A 401 19.14 -3.90 4.71
CA ASN A 401 19.87 -4.97 5.37
C ASN A 401 19.48 -6.36 4.87
N ARG A 402 18.17 -6.62 4.67
CA ARG A 402 17.70 -7.89 4.08
C ARG A 402 18.14 -8.05 2.62
N ALA A 403 18.34 -6.95 1.91
CA ALA A 403 18.84 -6.92 0.54
C ALA A 403 20.38 -6.95 0.45
N GLU A 404 21.07 -7.43 1.48
CA GLU A 404 22.54 -7.59 1.52
C GLU A 404 23.30 -6.24 1.45
N VAL A 405 22.64 -5.14 1.80
CA VAL A 405 23.22 -3.81 1.96
C VAL A 405 23.19 -3.48 3.45
N ALA A 406 24.15 -4.03 4.19
CA ALA A 406 24.07 -4.14 5.65
C ALA A 406 24.60 -2.89 6.38
N LEU A 407 23.96 -2.57 7.50
CA LEU A 407 24.45 -1.63 8.50
C LEU A 407 25.07 -2.43 9.66
N GLY A 408 26.20 -1.97 10.19
CA GLY A 408 26.87 -2.62 11.31
C GLY A 408 26.00 -2.69 12.58
N GLY A 409 26.23 -3.70 13.42
CA GLY A 409 25.46 -3.92 14.67
C GLY A 409 25.45 -2.72 15.62
N GLU A 410 26.56 -1.96 15.68
CA GLU A 410 26.69 -0.74 16.47
C GLU A 410 25.65 0.32 16.07
N TRP A 411 25.37 0.46 14.77
CA TRP A 411 24.40 1.43 14.27
C TRP A 411 23.00 1.16 14.81
N TRP A 412 22.58 -0.10 14.85
CA TRP A 412 21.29 -0.52 15.43
C TRP A 412 21.23 -0.23 16.93
N GLY A 413 22.33 -0.43 17.65
CA GLY A 413 22.45 -0.08 19.07
C GLY A 413 22.30 1.42 19.33
N ILE A 414 22.87 2.27 18.47
CA ILE A 414 22.71 3.73 18.54
C ILE A 414 21.25 4.12 18.34
N GLN A 415 20.57 3.55 17.34
CA GLN A 415 19.16 3.82 17.10
C GLN A 415 18.27 3.34 18.25
N ALA A 416 18.55 2.16 18.82
CA ALA A 416 17.82 1.66 19.99
C ALA A 416 17.95 2.62 21.19
N LYS A 417 19.17 3.11 21.45
CA LYS A 417 19.43 4.08 22.52
C LYS A 417 18.65 5.37 22.31
N TYR A 418 18.66 5.92 21.10
CA TYR A 418 17.90 7.11 20.77
C TYR A 418 16.39 6.92 20.98
N LEU A 419 15.82 5.81 20.49
CA LEU A 419 14.40 5.48 20.67
C LEU A 419 13.98 5.41 22.15
N MET A 420 14.85 4.85 23.00
CA MET A 420 14.62 4.82 24.45
C MET A 420 14.74 6.21 25.10
N GLN A 421 15.61 7.09 24.61
CA GLN A 421 15.75 8.46 25.10
C GLN A 421 14.52 9.32 24.79
N ILE A 422 13.87 9.10 23.65
CA ILE A 422 12.68 9.87 23.23
C ILE A 422 11.35 9.22 23.66
N GLN A 423 11.40 8.09 24.36
CA GLN A 423 10.22 7.46 24.95
C GLN A 423 9.75 8.30 26.15
N ASN A 424 8.44 8.55 26.23
CA ASN A 424 7.85 9.26 27.37
C ASN A 424 7.91 8.39 28.64
N GLU A 425 7.83 9.03 29.81
CA GLU A 425 7.81 8.35 31.11
C GLU A 425 6.70 7.28 31.23
N ASP A 426 5.56 7.51 30.58
CA ASP A 426 4.43 6.59 30.54
C ASP A 426 4.61 5.41 29.57
N GLY A 427 5.75 5.34 28.86
CA GLY A 427 6.07 4.31 27.87
C GLY A 427 5.67 4.63 26.44
N SER A 428 4.99 5.74 26.19
CA SER A 428 4.51 6.10 24.85
C SER A 428 5.56 6.79 23.98
N TRP A 429 5.25 6.91 22.69
CA TRP A 429 5.97 7.80 21.77
C TRP A 429 5.01 8.83 21.18
N ALA A 430 5.48 10.08 21.13
CA ALA A 430 4.76 11.20 20.55
C ALA A 430 5.14 11.43 19.08
N TYR A 431 4.26 12.10 18.32
CA TYR A 431 4.57 12.49 16.94
C TYR A 431 5.76 13.46 16.89
N LYS A 432 5.74 14.44 17.79
CA LYS A 432 6.83 15.33 18.19
C LYS A 432 6.75 15.47 19.70
N GLN A 433 7.85 15.78 20.38
CA GLN A 433 7.85 15.95 21.85
C GLN A 433 6.86 17.04 22.33
N THR A 434 6.47 17.97 21.46
CA THR A 434 5.46 19.00 21.73
C THR A 434 4.00 18.57 21.50
N LYS A 435 3.76 17.33 21.07
CA LYS A 435 2.44 16.78 20.77
C LYS A 435 2.15 15.60 21.70
N GLY A 436 0.87 15.32 21.95
CA GLY A 436 0.48 14.16 22.73
C GLY A 436 0.80 12.83 22.03
N PRO A 437 0.98 11.74 22.79
CA PRO A 437 1.17 10.41 22.23
C PRO A 437 -0.10 9.89 21.54
N THR A 438 0.10 9.04 20.53
CA THR A 438 -0.99 8.37 19.80
C THR A 438 -0.66 6.89 19.63
N ARG A 439 -1.67 6.05 19.38
CA ARG A 439 -1.47 4.62 19.13
C ARG A 439 -0.51 4.37 17.97
N SER A 440 -0.70 5.10 16.87
CA SER A 440 0.17 5.04 15.70
C SER A 440 1.62 5.36 16.02
N MET A 441 1.87 6.41 16.82
CA MET A 441 3.25 6.81 17.15
C MET A 441 3.88 5.90 18.19
N THR A 442 3.12 5.42 19.17
CA THR A 442 3.60 4.40 20.12
C THR A 442 3.94 3.10 19.39
N CYS A 443 3.10 2.62 18.47
CA CYS A 443 3.43 1.44 17.66
C CYS A 443 4.61 1.71 16.69
N ALA A 444 4.77 2.94 16.19
CA ALA A 444 5.95 3.31 15.43
C ALA A 444 7.24 3.19 16.26
N GLY A 445 7.23 3.67 17.51
CA GLY A 445 8.34 3.53 18.45
C GLY A 445 8.63 2.07 18.79
N LEU A 446 7.60 1.33 19.20
CA LEU A 446 7.69 -0.11 19.49
C LEU A 446 8.26 -0.90 18.32
N GLY A 447 7.75 -0.68 17.11
CA GLY A 447 8.15 -1.43 15.93
C GLY A 447 9.60 -1.13 15.54
N SER A 448 9.98 0.14 15.59
CA SER A 448 11.36 0.57 15.31
C SER A 448 12.34 -0.02 16.33
N LEU A 449 11.99 0.01 17.62
CA LEU A 449 12.83 -0.52 18.69
C LEU A 449 12.94 -2.05 18.62
N SER A 450 11.85 -2.72 18.26
CA SER A 450 11.83 -4.17 18.05
C SER A 450 12.66 -4.59 16.82
N ILE A 451 12.72 -3.77 15.77
CA ILE A 451 13.64 -3.98 14.64
C ILE A 451 15.09 -3.84 15.12
N CYS A 452 15.43 -2.83 15.93
CA CYS A 452 16.79 -2.72 16.47
C CYS A 452 17.17 -3.97 17.27
N TYR A 453 16.28 -4.44 18.15
CA TYR A 453 16.49 -5.68 18.89
C TYR A 453 16.73 -6.86 17.94
N LEU A 454 15.82 -7.06 16.98
CA LEU A 454 15.94 -8.14 15.99
C LEU A 454 17.32 -8.13 15.31
N MET A 455 17.79 -6.96 14.91
CA MET A 455 19.07 -6.79 14.22
C MET A 455 20.29 -6.98 15.13
N MET A 456 20.17 -6.67 16.42
CA MET A 456 21.23 -6.89 17.42
C MET A 456 21.29 -8.33 17.93
N HIS A 457 20.22 -9.11 17.74
CA HIS A 457 20.06 -10.46 18.29
C HIS A 457 19.92 -11.52 17.19
N ASN A 458 20.72 -11.44 16.12
CA ASN A 458 20.78 -12.44 15.05
C ASN A 458 19.40 -12.81 14.46
N ASN A 459 18.56 -11.81 14.18
CA ASN A 459 17.19 -11.97 13.71
C ASN A 459 16.26 -12.76 14.66
N GLN A 460 16.58 -12.84 15.95
CA GLN A 460 15.68 -13.40 16.95
C GLN A 460 14.63 -12.38 17.37
N ARG A 461 13.35 -12.76 17.19
CA ARG A 461 12.20 -11.98 17.65
C ARG A 461 12.10 -11.99 19.17
N ILE A 462 11.60 -10.90 19.74
CA ILE A 462 11.34 -10.78 21.17
C ILE A 462 10.20 -11.73 21.54
N GLN A 463 10.37 -12.47 22.64
CA GLN A 463 9.31 -13.28 23.22
C GLN A 463 8.64 -12.51 24.35
N ARG A 464 7.64 -11.69 24.03
CA ARG A 464 6.84 -11.03 25.07
C ARG A 464 5.99 -12.09 25.78
N GLN A 465 6.02 -12.13 27.11
CA GLN A 465 5.04 -12.87 27.88
C GLN A 465 3.72 -12.11 27.83
N ASP A 466 2.66 -12.74 27.32
CA ASP A 466 1.33 -12.16 27.40
C ASP A 466 0.98 -12.05 28.90
N ALA A 467 0.84 -10.82 29.41
CA ALA A 467 0.68 -10.53 30.84
C ALA A 467 -0.53 -11.22 31.52
N TYR A 468 -1.36 -11.91 30.75
CA TYR A 468 -2.55 -12.64 31.21
C TYR A 468 -2.34 -14.17 31.28
N GLU A 469 -1.28 -14.73 30.70
CA GLU A 469 -1.02 -16.18 30.68
C GLU A 469 -0.12 -16.67 31.83
N SER A 470 0.18 -15.85 32.84
CA SER A 470 0.82 -16.37 34.06
C SER A 470 -0.18 -17.16 34.92
N SER A 471 -0.54 -18.36 34.46
CA SER A 471 -0.80 -19.48 35.38
C SER A 471 0.52 -19.84 36.07
N ASP A 472 0.44 -20.18 37.36
CA ASP A 472 1.57 -20.40 38.27
C ASP A 472 2.87 -20.91 37.60
N PRO A 473 4.03 -20.27 37.83
CA PRO A 473 5.29 -20.69 37.24
C PRO A 473 5.60 -22.12 37.67
N THR A 474 5.93 -22.99 36.70
CA THR A 474 6.42 -24.32 37.05
C THR A 474 7.83 -24.18 37.65
N PRO A 475 8.27 -25.08 38.55
CA PRO A 475 9.60 -24.97 39.17
C PRO A 475 10.78 -25.00 38.17
N ALA A 476 10.55 -25.36 36.90
CA ALA A 476 11.54 -25.26 35.82
C ALA A 476 11.67 -23.83 35.25
N ASP A 477 10.66 -22.98 35.45
CA ASP A 477 10.69 -21.54 35.12
C ASP A 477 11.41 -20.71 36.21
N ALA A 478 11.89 -21.36 37.27
CA ALA A 478 12.52 -20.75 38.44
C ALA A 478 14.05 -20.60 38.32
N GLN A 479 14.65 -20.85 37.15
CA GLN A 479 15.89 -20.17 36.79
C GLN A 479 15.50 -18.71 36.50
N GLY A 480 15.69 -17.84 37.49
CA GLY A 480 15.14 -16.48 37.57
C GLY A 480 15.22 -15.66 36.28
N PRO A 481 14.40 -14.60 36.14
CA PRO A 481 14.25 -13.90 34.87
C PRO A 481 15.63 -13.51 34.35
N ALA A 482 15.98 -14.00 33.15
CA ALA A 482 17.10 -13.45 32.40
C ALA A 482 16.99 -11.93 32.50
N VAL A 483 18.05 -11.26 32.93
CA VAL A 483 18.03 -9.80 33.17
C VAL A 483 17.45 -9.15 31.93
N GLN A 484 16.22 -8.63 32.04
CA GLN A 484 15.52 -8.03 30.92
C GLN A 484 16.35 -6.85 30.45
N SER A 485 16.74 -6.86 29.17
CA SER A 485 17.49 -5.77 28.57
C SER A 485 16.68 -4.48 28.66
N ASP A 486 17.37 -3.32 28.68
CA ASP A 486 16.66 -2.04 28.74
C ASP A 486 15.73 -1.82 27.54
N ILE A 487 16.06 -2.44 26.40
CA ILE A 487 15.22 -2.49 25.20
C ILE A 487 13.91 -3.24 25.48
N GLU A 488 13.97 -4.45 26.04
CA GLU A 488 12.79 -5.24 26.37
C GLU A 488 11.91 -4.53 27.43
N LYS A 489 12.52 -3.85 28.42
CA LYS A 489 11.76 -3.03 29.39
C LYS A 489 11.05 -1.86 28.70
N ALA A 490 11.72 -1.18 27.78
CA ALA A 490 11.12 -0.08 27.02
C ALA A 490 9.96 -0.56 26.13
N ILE A 491 10.10 -1.73 25.51
CA ILE A 491 9.04 -2.37 24.74
C ILE A 491 7.85 -2.72 25.64
N GLU A 492 8.08 -3.30 26.81
CA GLU A 492 7.01 -3.62 27.76
C GLU A 492 6.25 -2.37 28.20
N ARG A 493 6.94 -1.28 28.55
CA ARG A 493 6.29 0.00 28.89
C ARG A 493 5.40 0.53 27.76
N GLY A 494 5.82 0.40 26.50
CA GLY A 494 5.02 0.81 25.36
C GLY A 494 3.76 -0.04 25.17
N PHE A 495 3.84 -1.34 25.39
CA PHE A 495 2.65 -2.20 25.40
C PHE A 495 1.71 -1.88 26.55
N GLN A 496 2.23 -1.67 27.77
CA GLN A 496 1.41 -1.25 28.91
C GLN A 496 0.66 0.06 28.61
N TRP A 497 1.29 0.99 27.88
CA TRP A 497 0.59 2.18 27.41
C TRP A 497 -0.54 1.86 26.42
N ILE A 498 -0.30 0.99 25.43
CA ILE A 498 -1.32 0.54 24.47
C ILE A 498 -2.49 -0.14 25.20
N GLU A 499 -2.21 -0.97 26.19
CA GLU A 499 -3.22 -1.67 27.01
C GLU A 499 -4.06 -0.66 27.82
N ARG A 500 -3.42 0.32 28.48
CA ARG A 500 -4.13 1.40 29.19
C ARG A 500 -4.97 2.27 28.26
N LYS A 501 -4.47 2.56 27.04
CA LYS A 501 -5.17 3.38 26.04
C LYS A 501 -6.26 2.61 25.28
N GLY A 502 -6.22 1.28 25.32
CA GLY A 502 -6.96 0.37 24.45
C GLY A 502 -6.33 0.28 23.06
N PHE A 503 -6.23 -0.92 22.49
CA PHE A 503 -5.59 -1.16 21.18
C PHE A 503 -6.56 -1.02 19.99
N GLU A 504 -7.85 -0.82 20.25
CA GLU A 504 -8.86 -0.83 19.20
C GLU A 504 -8.95 0.49 18.43
N ASP A 505 -8.33 0.52 17.25
CA ASP A 505 -8.38 1.63 16.30
C ASP A 505 -8.31 1.04 14.88
N LEU A 506 -9.16 1.52 13.97
CA LEU A 506 -9.31 1.00 12.62
C LEU A 506 -8.62 1.87 11.56
N ASN A 507 -7.84 2.87 11.99
CA ASN A 507 -6.98 3.62 11.07
C ASN A 507 -6.01 2.64 10.38
N PRO A 508 -6.03 2.51 9.03
CA PRO A 508 -5.19 1.53 8.32
C PRO A 508 -3.69 1.69 8.59
N TYR A 509 -3.21 2.92 8.77
CA TYR A 509 -1.82 3.18 9.15
C TYR A 509 -1.49 2.51 10.50
N TYR A 510 -2.36 2.70 11.49
CA TYR A 510 -2.20 2.11 12.81
C TYR A 510 -2.27 0.60 12.75
N LEU A 511 -3.24 0.04 12.02
CA LEU A 511 -3.40 -1.41 11.87
C LEU A 511 -2.12 -2.06 11.35
N TYR A 512 -1.49 -1.49 10.31
CA TYR A 512 -0.22 -1.99 9.82
C TYR A 512 0.92 -1.86 10.84
N SER A 513 1.01 -0.73 11.57
CA SER A 513 2.00 -0.58 12.64
C SER A 513 1.79 -1.59 13.79
N LEU A 514 0.54 -1.87 14.17
CA LEU A 514 0.20 -2.85 15.21
C LEU A 514 0.56 -4.28 14.78
N GLU A 515 0.20 -4.68 13.56
CA GLU A 515 0.54 -5.99 13.01
C GLU A 515 2.04 -6.26 13.06
N ARG A 516 2.84 -5.26 12.68
CA ARG A 516 4.30 -5.35 12.72
C ARG A 516 4.82 -5.52 14.14
N VAL A 517 4.35 -4.67 15.06
CA VAL A 517 4.78 -4.70 16.47
C VAL A 517 4.46 -6.06 17.09
N CYS A 518 3.21 -6.50 16.99
CA CYS A 518 2.78 -7.78 17.55
C CYS A 518 3.52 -8.97 16.92
N THR A 519 3.84 -8.90 15.63
CA THR A 519 4.66 -9.93 14.98
C THR A 519 6.08 -9.96 15.53
N LEU A 520 6.75 -8.81 15.63
CA LEU A 520 8.15 -8.70 16.08
C LEU A 520 8.32 -9.09 17.56
N THR A 521 7.27 -8.95 18.36
CA THR A 521 7.25 -9.32 19.79
C THR A 521 6.50 -10.61 20.08
N LYS A 522 6.09 -11.35 19.04
CA LYS A 522 5.32 -12.59 19.12
C LYS A 522 4.07 -12.48 20.02
N THR A 523 3.48 -11.29 20.07
CA THR A 523 2.31 -10.99 20.91
C THR A 523 1.05 -11.47 20.21
N GLN A 524 0.35 -12.43 20.80
CA GLN A 524 -0.91 -12.96 20.26
C GLN A 524 -2.12 -12.22 20.83
N LYS A 525 -2.04 -11.82 22.10
CA LYS A 525 -3.13 -11.13 22.79
C LYS A 525 -2.69 -9.78 23.34
N ILE A 526 -3.61 -8.82 23.33
CA ILE A 526 -3.46 -7.54 24.05
C ILE A 526 -4.61 -7.43 25.03
N SER A 527 -4.30 -7.23 26.32
CA SER A 527 -5.30 -7.24 27.39
C SER A 527 -6.19 -8.50 27.38
N GLY A 528 -5.61 -9.66 27.07
CA GLY A 528 -6.31 -10.96 27.01
C GLY A 528 -7.13 -11.21 25.74
N ILE A 529 -7.12 -10.28 24.77
CA ILE A 529 -7.94 -10.35 23.56
C ILE A 529 -7.04 -10.62 22.34
N ASP A 530 -7.45 -11.55 21.47
CA ASP A 530 -6.81 -11.74 20.16
C ASP A 530 -6.97 -10.45 19.34
N TRP A 531 -5.87 -9.70 19.23
CA TRP A 531 -5.89 -8.38 18.61
C TRP A 531 -6.16 -8.48 17.11
N TYR A 532 -5.64 -9.53 16.46
CA TYR A 532 -5.71 -9.69 15.01
C TYR A 532 -7.12 -10.05 14.58
N GLU A 533 -7.70 -11.10 15.16
CA GLU A 533 -9.07 -11.53 14.83
C GLU A 533 -10.08 -10.42 15.10
N THR A 534 -9.91 -9.72 16.23
CA THR A 534 -10.79 -8.62 16.63
C THR A 534 -10.77 -7.47 15.63
N LEU A 535 -9.58 -7.04 15.20
CA LEU A 535 -9.44 -5.92 14.27
C LEU A 535 -9.68 -6.33 12.82
N ALA A 536 -9.31 -7.55 12.41
CA ALA A 536 -9.59 -8.10 11.09
C ALA A 536 -11.09 -8.21 10.82
N ALA A 537 -11.87 -8.74 11.75
CA ALA A 537 -13.32 -8.79 11.61
C ALA A 537 -13.95 -7.40 11.41
N ARG A 538 -13.44 -6.40 12.13
CA ARG A 538 -13.96 -5.02 12.08
C ARG A 538 -13.54 -4.28 10.80
N ILE A 539 -12.29 -4.43 10.37
CA ILE A 539 -11.82 -3.74 9.15
C ILE A 539 -12.41 -4.37 7.89
N VAL A 540 -12.58 -5.71 7.84
CA VAL A 540 -13.27 -6.39 6.74
C VAL A 540 -14.72 -5.90 6.62
N ALA A 541 -15.40 -5.68 7.74
CA ALA A 541 -16.74 -5.11 7.74
C ALA A 541 -16.81 -3.70 7.09
N GLN A 542 -15.73 -2.92 7.13
CA GLN A 542 -15.66 -1.56 6.57
C GLN A 542 -15.22 -1.51 5.09
N GLN A 543 -14.98 -2.64 4.43
CA GLN A 543 -14.60 -2.64 3.02
C GLN A 543 -15.75 -2.12 2.14
N GLY A 544 -15.43 -1.18 1.25
CA GLY A 544 -16.36 -0.65 0.26
C GLY A 544 -16.71 -1.65 -0.85
N ASN A 545 -17.78 -1.37 -1.59
CA ASN A 545 -18.25 -2.23 -2.68
C ASN A 545 -17.24 -2.34 -3.83
N ASP A 546 -16.39 -1.33 -4.01
CA ASP A 546 -15.30 -1.31 -4.99
C ASP A 546 -14.06 -2.09 -4.55
N GLY A 547 -14.06 -2.63 -3.31
CA GLY A 547 -12.95 -3.35 -2.70
C GLY A 547 -11.98 -2.48 -1.90
N SER A 548 -12.18 -1.16 -1.87
CA SER A 548 -11.29 -0.23 -1.18
C SER A 548 -11.62 -0.03 0.30
N TRP A 549 -10.66 0.56 1.02
CA TRP A 549 -10.88 1.18 2.32
C TRP A 549 -10.60 2.67 2.25
N GLN A 550 -11.22 3.44 3.13
CA GLN A 550 -11.12 4.89 3.14
C GLN A 550 -10.26 5.40 4.30
N SER A 551 -9.51 6.47 4.06
CA SER A 551 -8.82 7.26 5.08
C SER A 551 -8.66 8.70 4.60
N HIS A 552 -8.20 9.60 5.48
CA HIS A 552 -7.89 10.97 5.08
C HIS A 552 -6.70 11.11 4.12
N TRP A 553 -5.92 10.04 3.90
CA TRP A 553 -4.86 9.98 2.88
C TRP A 553 -5.34 9.40 1.53
N GLY A 554 -6.65 9.19 1.38
CA GLY A 554 -7.26 8.62 0.17
C GLY A 554 -7.35 7.09 0.20
N SER A 555 -8.19 6.56 -0.69
CA SER A 555 -8.55 5.14 -0.71
C SER A 555 -7.40 4.21 -1.07
N THR A 556 -6.52 4.66 -1.97
CA THR A 556 -5.41 3.84 -2.48
C THR A 556 -4.40 3.52 -1.38
N VAL A 557 -3.93 4.55 -0.67
CA VAL A 557 -2.99 4.40 0.45
C VAL A 557 -3.64 3.63 1.61
N ALA A 558 -4.90 3.93 1.93
CA ALA A 558 -5.67 3.20 2.94
C ALA A 558 -5.77 1.70 2.62
N THR A 559 -6.12 1.37 1.38
CA THR A 559 -6.24 -0.01 0.91
C THR A 559 -4.90 -0.73 0.99
N ALA A 560 -3.79 -0.09 0.60
CA ALA A 560 -2.47 -0.68 0.71
C ALA A 560 -2.09 -1.04 2.15
N TRP A 561 -2.29 -0.14 3.13
CA TRP A 561 -2.04 -0.47 4.54
C TRP A 561 -2.99 -1.54 5.08
N THR A 562 -4.27 -1.51 4.71
CA THR A 562 -5.21 -2.55 5.13
C THR A 562 -4.82 -3.93 4.59
N LEU A 563 -4.36 -4.02 3.33
CA LEU A 563 -3.83 -5.26 2.76
C LEU A 563 -2.59 -5.76 3.53
N LEU A 564 -1.68 -4.87 3.91
CA LEU A 564 -0.51 -5.24 4.71
C LEU A 564 -0.89 -5.81 6.08
N PHE A 565 -1.91 -5.23 6.72
CA PHE A 565 -2.47 -5.73 7.96
C PHE A 565 -3.16 -7.10 7.77
N LEU A 566 -4.14 -7.20 6.86
CA LEU A 566 -4.94 -8.42 6.63
C LEU A 566 -4.10 -9.59 6.12
N SER A 567 -3.03 -9.32 5.38
CA SER A 567 -2.11 -10.35 4.90
C SER A 567 -1.08 -10.78 5.94
N ARG A 568 -1.09 -10.19 7.16
CA ARG A 568 -0.04 -10.36 8.18
C ARG A 568 1.36 -10.21 7.55
N SER A 569 1.55 -9.10 6.85
CA SER A 569 2.67 -8.90 5.93
C SER A 569 4.04 -9.08 6.59
N THR A 570 4.16 -8.75 7.88
CA THR A 570 5.39 -8.87 8.65
C THR A 570 5.62 -10.32 9.05
N GLU A 571 4.58 -11.07 9.45
CA GLU A 571 4.70 -12.50 9.82
C GLU A 571 5.24 -13.34 8.65
N LYS A 572 4.80 -13.03 7.41
CA LYS A 572 5.29 -13.67 6.18
C LYS A 572 6.81 -13.56 5.96
N GLN A 573 7.50 -12.65 6.64
CA GLN A 573 8.97 -12.57 6.59
C GLN A 573 9.65 -13.64 7.43
N PHE A 574 8.93 -14.21 8.40
CA PHE A 574 9.45 -15.21 9.33
C PHE A 574 8.98 -16.63 9.03
N GLU A 575 7.98 -16.82 8.17
CA GLU A 575 7.46 -18.15 7.75
C GLU A 575 8.53 -19.09 7.13
N HIS A 576 9.67 -18.54 6.69
CA HIS A 576 10.79 -19.32 6.15
C HIS A 576 12.10 -19.14 6.95
N ALA A 577 12.12 -18.26 7.94
CA ALA A 577 13.29 -17.98 8.77
C ALA A 577 13.54 -19.06 9.85
N ASP A 578 12.60 -20.01 10.01
CA ASP A 578 12.78 -21.21 10.85
C ASP A 578 13.49 -22.37 10.12
N SER A 579 13.96 -22.14 8.88
CA SER A 579 14.97 -22.99 8.24
C SER A 579 16.35 -22.42 8.57
N PRO A 580 17.33 -23.23 9.00
CA PRO A 580 18.68 -22.73 9.28
C PRO A 580 19.26 -22.14 8.01
N GLY A 581 19.26 -20.82 7.90
CA GLY A 581 19.92 -20.11 6.81
C GLY A 581 21.42 -20.40 6.89
N GLU A 582 22.02 -20.72 5.75
CA GLU A 582 23.46 -20.68 5.54
C GLU A 582 24.04 -19.41 6.19
N SER A 583 25.15 -19.56 6.90
CA SER A 583 25.92 -18.45 7.42
C SER A 583 26.39 -17.58 6.25
N THR A 584 25.75 -16.43 6.03
CA THR A 584 26.26 -15.42 5.11
C THR A 584 27.35 -14.63 5.83
N ASP A 585 28.57 -15.16 5.84
CA ASP A 585 29.78 -14.42 6.23
C ASP A 585 30.21 -13.39 5.16
N GLU A 586 29.53 -13.33 4.02
CA GLU A 586 29.79 -12.37 2.93
C GLU A 586 28.68 -11.32 2.77
N ARG A 587 28.27 -10.64 3.86
CA ARG A 587 27.41 -9.46 3.74
C ARG A 587 28.27 -8.22 3.47
N GLU A 588 27.95 -7.48 2.41
CA GLU A 588 28.57 -6.19 2.14
C GLU A 588 28.10 -5.19 3.20
N ILE A 589 28.99 -4.88 4.15
CA ILE A 589 28.78 -3.80 5.10
C ILE A 589 29.06 -2.50 4.35
N VAL A 590 28.03 -1.67 4.21
CA VAL A 590 28.16 -0.40 3.49
C VAL A 590 28.63 0.68 4.44
N ASP A 591 29.74 1.35 4.08
CA ASP A 591 30.09 2.63 4.69
C ASP A 591 29.12 3.70 4.16
N ILE A 592 28.07 3.95 4.92
CA ILE A 592 27.04 4.95 4.63
C ILE A 592 27.56 6.41 4.67
N SER A 593 28.82 6.61 5.07
CA SER A 593 29.50 7.92 5.05
C SER A 593 30.07 8.26 3.67
N ALA A 594 30.18 7.28 2.76
CA ALA A 594 30.74 7.45 1.43
C ALA A 594 29.80 8.24 0.48
N PRO A 595 30.36 8.95 -0.53
CA PRO A 595 29.57 9.64 -1.56
C PRO A 595 28.74 8.65 -2.40
N ALA A 596 27.67 9.14 -3.02
CA ALA A 596 26.83 8.33 -3.91
C ALA A 596 27.63 7.93 -5.17
N GLU A 597 27.58 6.66 -5.54
CA GLU A 597 28.32 6.11 -6.68
C GLU A 597 27.58 6.33 -8.01
N ALA A 598 28.33 6.36 -9.12
CA ALA A 598 27.74 6.41 -10.46
C ALA A 598 27.02 5.09 -10.80
N PRO A 599 25.91 5.13 -11.56
CA PRO A 599 25.21 3.92 -12.00
C PRO A 599 26.13 3.01 -12.84
N PRO A 600 25.98 1.68 -12.75
CA PRO A 600 26.67 0.77 -13.66
C PRO A 600 26.26 1.11 -15.11
N ALA A 601 27.22 1.02 -16.04
CA ALA A 601 27.00 1.31 -17.45
C ALA A 601 25.85 0.44 -18.01
N ASP A 602 24.94 1.06 -18.75
CA ASP A 602 23.83 0.38 -19.40
C ASP A 602 24.29 -0.02 -20.81
N ASP A 603 24.67 -1.28 -20.99
CA ASP A 603 25.20 -1.81 -22.25
C ASP A 603 24.13 -1.93 -23.38
N GLY A 604 23.02 -1.18 -23.31
CA GLY A 604 21.81 -1.50 -24.07
C GLY A 604 20.88 -0.38 -24.53
N GLN A 605 21.16 0.91 -24.28
CA GLN A 605 20.39 2.01 -24.90
C GLN A 605 21.28 3.16 -25.37
N PRO A 606 21.12 3.68 -26.61
CA PRO A 606 21.85 4.86 -27.05
C PRO A 606 21.40 6.07 -26.24
N ALA A 607 22.34 6.65 -25.50
CA ALA A 607 22.18 7.91 -24.81
C ALA A 607 21.80 9.01 -25.82
N ASN A 608 20.58 9.49 -25.76
CA ASN A 608 20.23 10.79 -26.33
C ASN A 608 20.10 11.77 -25.17
N VAL A 609 21.25 12.22 -24.68
CA VAL A 609 21.36 13.35 -23.75
C VAL A 609 22.08 14.44 -24.52
N GLY A 610 21.33 15.43 -24.99
CA GLY A 610 21.91 16.67 -25.48
C GLY A 610 22.54 17.43 -24.33
N ASP A 611 23.84 17.69 -24.45
CA ASP A 611 24.62 18.50 -23.52
C ASP A 611 24.02 19.90 -23.35
N GLY A 612 23.53 20.18 -22.14
CA GLY A 612 23.18 21.51 -21.67
C GLY A 612 24.20 21.97 -20.64
N GLN A 613 25.13 22.82 -21.08
CA GLN A 613 26.25 23.38 -20.33
C GLN A 613 25.88 23.87 -18.92
N ALA A 614 26.71 23.47 -17.95
CA ALA A 614 26.80 24.05 -16.64
C ALA A 614 27.22 25.53 -16.73
N ASN A 615 26.46 26.41 -16.08
CA ASN A 615 26.93 27.69 -15.61
C ASN A 615 26.49 27.83 -14.15
N ALA A 616 27.45 27.72 -13.23
CA ALA A 616 27.36 28.26 -11.88
C ALA A 616 28.25 29.51 -11.83
N PRO A 617 27.89 30.56 -11.05
CA PRO A 617 28.84 31.60 -10.68
C PRO A 617 29.91 31.07 -9.73
#